data_AF-A0A5E4CVE9-F1
#
_entry.id   AF-A0A5E4CVE9-F1
#
_cell.length_a   1.000
_cell.length_b   1.000
_cell.length_c   1.000
_cell.angle_alpha   90.00
_cell.angle_beta   90.00
_cell.angle_gamma   90.00
#
_symmetry.space_group_name_H-M   'P 1'
#
loop_
_entity.id
_entity.type
_entity.pdbx_description
1 polymer ?
#
loop_
_entity_poly.entity_id
_entity_poly.type
_entity_poly.pdbx_seq_one_letter_code
_entity_poly.pdbx_strand_id
1 'polypeptide(L)' 'MASLFPGVTDPSAPPAPANLQLANSTVNSDGTVTVTIAWDLPEEPDIPVHHYKVFWSWTVSNKSLVPTKKKRRKTTDG' A
#
# COMPACT_ATOMS: atom_id res chain seq x y z
N MET A 1 11.18 -53.90 6.75
CA MET A 1 11.39 -52.48 7.11
C MET A 1 10.40 -51.65 6.34
N ALA A 2 9.54 -50.87 7.00
CA ALA A 2 8.67 -49.92 6.33
C ALA A 2 9.33 -48.53 6.39
N SER A 3 9.60 -47.93 5.23
CA SER A 3 10.08 -46.55 5.16
C SER A 3 8.88 -45.62 5.30
N LEU A 4 8.72 -45.01 6.47
CA LEU A 4 7.76 -43.94 6.66
C LEU A 4 8.32 -42.67 6.03
N PHE A 5 7.80 -42.28 4.86
CA PHE A 5 7.94 -40.91 4.41
C PHE A 5 7.08 -40.04 5.35
N PRO A 6 7.65 -39.08 6.11
CA PRO A 6 6.83 -38.11 6.82
C PRO A 6 5.99 -37.38 5.78
N GLY A 7 4.68 -37.30 6.01
CA GLY A 7 3.73 -36.80 5.03
C GLY A 7 4.09 -35.39 4.57
N VAL A 8 3.91 -35.12 3.28
CA VAL A 8 4.14 -33.78 2.73
C VAL A 8 3.21 -32.78 3.42
N THR A 9 3.78 -31.97 4.30
CA THR A 9 3.12 -30.78 4.81
C THR A 9 3.17 -29.73 3.71
N ASP A 10 2.04 -29.06 3.46
CA ASP A 10 2.03 -27.90 2.57
C ASP A 10 3.11 -26.89 3.00
N PRO A 11 3.89 -26.33 2.07
CA PRO A 11 4.91 -25.35 2.41
C PRO A 11 4.26 -24.13 3.07
N SER A 12 4.95 -23.54 4.05
CA SER A 12 4.48 -22.30 4.66
C SER A 12 4.32 -21.22 3.59
N ALA A 13 3.33 -20.33 3.77
CA ALA A 13 3.27 -19.12 2.97
C ALA A 13 4.58 -18.34 3.17
N PRO A 14 5.19 -17.80 2.09
CA PRO A 14 6.42 -17.04 2.21
C PRO A 14 6.20 -15.80 3.09
N PRO A 15 7.17 -15.43 3.96
CA PRO A 15 7.04 -14.23 4.77
C PRO A 15 6.82 -12.97 3.92
N ALA A 16 6.13 -11.98 4.48
CA ALA A 16 5.95 -10.69 3.82
C ALA A 16 7.30 -9.97 3.62
N PRO A 17 7.46 -9.15 2.56
CA PRO A 17 8.68 -8.37 2.36
C PRO A 17 8.94 -7.40 3.51
N ALA A 18 10.22 -7.26 3.90
CA ALA A 18 10.62 -6.41 5.00
C ALA A 18 10.96 -4.98 4.54
N ASN A 19 11.07 -4.04 5.48
CA ASN A 19 11.61 -2.69 5.25
C ASN A 19 11.01 -1.93 4.05
N LEU A 20 9.68 -2.01 3.89
CA LEU A 20 8.95 -1.30 2.84
C LEU A 20 9.13 0.21 2.99
N GLN A 21 9.88 0.83 2.09
CA GLN A 21 10.31 2.22 2.19
C GLN A 21 10.18 3.00 0.87
N LEU A 22 10.00 4.31 0.99
CA LEU A 22 10.07 5.26 -0.12
C LEU A 22 11.55 5.52 -0.46
N ALA A 23 12.02 5.02 -1.60
CA ALA A 23 13.40 5.24 -2.07
C ALA A 23 13.55 6.57 -2.82
N ASN A 24 12.52 6.99 -3.57
CA ASN A 24 12.51 8.27 -4.30
C ASN A 24 11.06 8.74 -4.53
N SER A 25 10.86 10.05 -4.55
CA SER A 25 9.65 10.67 -5.12
C SER A 25 10.04 11.90 -5.95
N THR A 26 9.67 11.91 -7.22
CA THR A 26 9.88 13.04 -8.13
C THR A 26 8.54 13.58 -8.60
N VAL A 27 8.34 14.90 -8.49
CA VAL A 27 7.22 15.60 -9.14
C VAL A 27 7.69 16.11 -10.49
N ASN A 28 7.08 15.62 -11.55
CA ASN A 28 7.43 15.98 -12.92
C ASN A 28 6.75 17.29 -13.34
N SER A 29 7.27 17.95 -14.37
CA SER A 29 6.75 19.24 -14.86
C SER A 29 5.34 19.16 -15.47
N ASP A 30 4.88 17.96 -15.83
CA ASP A 30 3.51 17.68 -16.28
C ASP A 30 2.51 17.47 -15.12
N GLY A 31 2.99 17.56 -13.87
CA GLY A 31 2.19 17.33 -12.66
C GLY A 31 2.04 15.87 -12.25
N THR A 32 2.63 14.92 -12.99
CA THR A 32 2.70 13.52 -12.55
C THR A 32 3.70 13.35 -11.40
N VAL A 33 3.49 12.33 -10.56
CA VAL A 33 4.42 12.00 -9.47
C VAL A 33 4.95 10.60 -9.72
N THR A 34 6.26 10.49 -9.92
CA THR A 34 6.97 9.21 -10.00
C THR A 34 7.45 8.82 -8.61
N VAL A 35 7.10 7.62 -8.16
CA VAL A 35 7.46 7.08 -6.85
C VAL A 35 8.23 5.78 -7.02
N THR A 36 9.39 5.68 -6.37
CA THR A 36 10.17 4.44 -6.27
C THR A 36 10.03 3.90 -4.85
N ILE A 37 9.53 2.67 -4.74
CA ILE A 37 9.39 1.93 -3.49
C ILE A 37 10.44 0.82 -3.49
N ALA A 38 11.11 0.63 -2.35
CA ALA A 38 12.02 -0.49 -2.11
C ALA A 38 11.55 -1.30 -0.90
N TRP A 39 11.94 -2.57 -0.87
CA TRP A 39 11.73 -3.50 0.24
C TRP A 39 12.82 -4.56 0.20
N ASP A 40 13.11 -5.14 1.35
CA ASP A 40 14.08 -6.22 1.47
C ASP A 40 13.43 -7.58 1.21
N LEU A 41 14.24 -8.54 0.77
CA LEU A 41 13.82 -9.94 0.63
C LEU A 41 13.45 -10.52 2.01
N PRO A 42 12.44 -11.40 2.10
CA PRO A 42 12.20 -12.15 3.33
C PRO A 42 13.44 -12.98 3.68
N GLU A 43 13.79 -13.01 4.97
CA GLU A 43 15.04 -13.59 5.49
C GLU A 43 15.17 -15.09 5.22
N GLU A 44 14.06 -15.82 5.26
CA GLU A 44 14.02 -17.28 5.07
C GLU A 44 12.83 -17.69 4.17
N PRO A 45 12.98 -17.67 2.84
CA PRO A 45 11.99 -18.20 1.93
C PRO A 45 12.27 -19.69 1.66
N ASP A 46 11.51 -20.59 2.31
CA ASP A 46 11.53 -22.06 2.08
C ASP A 46 11.44 -22.42 0.58
N ILE A 47 10.82 -21.55 -0.22
CA ILE A 47 10.69 -21.62 -1.67
C ILE A 47 11.04 -20.24 -2.26
N PRO A 48 11.85 -20.16 -3.35
CA PRO A 48 12.21 -18.89 -3.98
C PRO A 48 11.01 -17.99 -4.32
N VAL A 49 11.17 -16.67 -4.11
CA VAL A 49 10.12 -15.70 -4.43
C VAL A 49 10.03 -15.49 -5.94
N HIS A 50 8.88 -15.80 -6.53
CA HIS A 50 8.66 -15.69 -7.98
C HIS A 50 8.00 -14.36 -8.40
N HIS A 51 7.07 -13.84 -7.59
CA HIS A 51 6.28 -12.65 -7.92
C HIS A 51 5.89 -11.88 -6.65
N TYR A 52 5.82 -10.55 -6.77
CA TYR A 52 5.24 -9.68 -5.73
C TYR A 52 3.88 -9.16 -6.18
N LYS A 53 2.93 -9.06 -5.24
CA LYS A 53 1.63 -8.41 -5.45
C LYS A 53 1.60 -7.10 -4.69
N VAL A 54 1.68 -5.98 -5.42
CA VAL A 54 1.66 -4.64 -4.84
C VAL A 54 0.24 -4.10 -4.89
N PHE A 55 -0.23 -3.54 -3.77
CA PHE A 55 -1.48 -2.79 -3.68
C PHE A 55 -1.16 -1.36 -3.25
N TRP A 56 -1.77 -0.38 -3.90
CA TRP A 56 -1.64 1.03 -3.52
C TRP A 56 -2.98 1.75 -3.64
N SER A 57 -3.14 2.81 -2.87
CA SER A 57 -4.26 3.74 -2.97
C SER A 57 -3.76 5.15 -2.69
N TRP A 58 -4.52 6.15 -3.14
CA TRP A 58 -4.28 7.54 -2.80
C TRP A 58 -5.33 8.01 -1.79
N THR A 59 -4.90 8.79 -0.80
CA THR A 59 -5.80 9.53 0.08
C THR A 59 -5.60 11.01 -0.22
N VAL A 60 -6.56 11.65 -0.91
CA VAL A 60 -6.52 13.11 -1.03
C VAL A 60 -6.73 13.64 0.37
N SER A 61 -5.70 14.33 0.89
CA SER A 61 -5.82 15.14 2.09
C SER A 61 -6.71 16.32 1.76
N ASN A 62 -8.03 16.09 1.82
CA ASN A 62 -9.04 17.14 1.87
C ASN A 62 -8.91 17.85 3.23
N LYS A 63 -7.82 18.62 3.40
CA LYS A 63 -7.86 19.82 4.22
C LYS A 63 -8.90 20.72 3.58
N SER A 64 -10.15 20.50 4.01
CA SER A 64 -11.29 21.32 3.65
C SER A 64 -10.88 22.77 3.82
N LEU A 65 -10.67 23.47 2.69
CA LEU A 65 -10.75 24.90 2.65
C LEU A 65 -12.22 25.21 2.93
N VAL A 66 -12.56 25.22 4.22
CA VAL A 66 -13.91 25.49 4.73
C VAL A 66 -14.45 26.67 3.94
N PRO A 67 -15.56 26.53 3.21
CA PRO A 67 -16.11 27.65 2.46
C PRO A 67 -16.56 28.76 3.43
N THR A 68 -15.66 29.70 3.72
CA THR A 68 -15.84 30.80 4.67
C THR A 68 -16.71 31.92 4.08
N LYS A 69 -17.86 31.56 3.51
CA LYS A 69 -18.90 32.52 3.11
C LYS A 69 -20.30 31.93 3.33
N LYS A 70 -21.32 32.63 3.83
CA LYS A 70 -21.50 33.92 4.52
C LYS A 70 -23.02 34.13 4.52
N LYS A 71 -23.66 34.22 5.70
CA LYS A 71 -24.96 34.88 5.96
C LYS A 71 -26.13 34.60 4.97
N ARG A 72 -27.09 33.76 5.40
CA ARG A 72 -28.50 33.83 4.92
C ARG A 72 -29.32 34.71 5.86
N ARG A 73 -30.09 35.67 5.33
CA ARG A 73 -31.15 36.43 6.05
C ARG A 73 -32.36 36.61 5.11
N LYS A 74 -33.56 36.63 5.71
CA LYS A 74 -34.91 36.88 5.14
C LYS A 74 -35.53 35.78 4.24
N THR A 75 -36.86 35.60 4.24
CA THR A 75 -37.94 36.40 4.90
C THR A 75 -38.38 35.86 6.28
N THR A 76 -39.55 35.25 6.58
CA THR A 76 -40.73 34.76 5.80
C THR A 76 -41.98 34.73 6.73
N ASP A 77 -43.19 34.59 6.18
CA ASP A 77 -44.52 34.67 6.84
C ASP A 77 -45.20 33.28 7.01
N GLY A 78 -46.13 33.15 7.98
CA GLY A 78 -46.89 31.93 8.30
C GLY A 78 -47.60 32.01 9.64
#